data_AF-A0A7V6VKS6-F1
#
_entry.id   AF-A0A7V6VKS6-F1
#
_cell.length_a   1.000
_cell.length_b   1.000
_cell.length_c   1.000
_cell.angle_alpha   90.00
_cell.angle_beta   90.00
_cell.angle_gamma   90.00
#
_symmetry.space_group_name_H-M   'P 1'
#
loop_
_entity.id
_entity.type
_entity.pdbx_description
1 polymer ?
#
loop_
_entity_poly.entity_id
_entity_poly.type
_entity_poly.pdbx_seq_one_letter_code
_entity_poly.pdbx_strand_id
1 'polypeptide(L)'
;ASGTLPAAAPALPLAPTTALLLGSGERLEFPLADVMPVFRERRARLAQITNKHWDSGEPANWRDPAITACGSCEECSAAVEAHQDVLLVAGMRMDQRRKLAAAGITTIEQLAAATAHDRPERMARATFEKLRAQAALQWAQLQGGPEAPVRYELIETAADTLARLPAPSQGDLFFDFEGDPLYDEGDPTRTGLEYLWGIMGARGDYRAIWAHSSREERDAFVSFMDEVTTRRREFPDMHVYHYAPYETSALKRLAARYQLREKELDDLLRSEVFVDLYATVRGAIRVSAPSYSIKKLEPLYMGEHYRSDDDGSVSEGAGSVVAYHEFRALREDGDPDSAARLAALAEYNEYDCLSTLRLRDWLLERAAEAGVREQIVARDRAVEGEELSVEDPVFIALMQRAGPPARLERSAEEQAFAMLATALDFHRRESKSFWWEHYERLGNPITEWQDAKDVFLVERAEVVADWEVPTGGRARNARRMVRLVGAWNPGSTPGDRAQVVYEVPGPPRTFGPDAGAYVSGSSAKVEVDPDGPGVVYLTESRAPGDVFGELPVALVPEAPPRTEKLAEAIKEVGERASRSGQLPEGAVFDLLARRAPRVGGAGGAGGVAGAA
;
A
#
# COMPACT_ATOMS: atom_id res chain seq x y z
N ALA A 1 -10.13 66.15 1.10
CA ALA A 1 -10.07 65.52 2.42
C ALA A 1 -8.93 64.52 2.40
N SER A 2 -7.86 64.83 3.11
CA SER A 2 -6.65 64.02 3.23
C SER A 2 -6.96 62.80 4.10
N GLY A 3 -7.12 61.63 3.47
CA GLY A 3 -7.28 60.36 4.16
C GLY A 3 -5.94 59.63 4.20
N THR A 4 -5.18 59.85 5.27
CA THR A 4 -3.97 59.10 5.60
C THR A 4 -4.34 57.62 5.78
N LEU A 5 -3.71 56.73 5.00
CA LEU A 5 -3.73 55.30 5.25
C LEU A 5 -3.28 55.02 6.70
N PRO A 6 -3.94 54.11 7.44
CA PRO A 6 -3.53 53.79 8.80
C PRO A 6 -2.09 53.27 8.80
N ALA A 7 -1.29 53.73 9.77
CA ALA A 7 0.08 53.30 9.97
C ALA A 7 0.15 51.77 10.05
N ALA A 8 1.10 51.18 9.31
CA ALA A 8 1.34 49.74 9.32
C ALA A 8 1.51 49.27 10.77
N ALA A 9 0.70 48.29 11.17
CA ALA A 9 0.82 47.65 12.47
C ALA A 9 2.28 47.17 12.67
N PRO A 10 2.85 47.32 13.89
CA PRO A 10 4.18 46.78 14.17
C PRO A 10 4.20 45.29 13.86
N ALA A 11 5.16 44.86 13.05
CA ALA A 11 5.32 43.45 12.70
C ALA A 11 5.50 42.66 13.99
N LEU A 12 4.53 41.77 14.29
CA LEU A 12 4.63 40.88 15.43
C LEU A 12 5.93 40.07 15.30
N PRO A 13 6.76 40.01 16.36
CA PRO A 13 7.98 39.21 16.32
C PRO A 13 7.60 37.75 16.05
N LEU A 14 8.18 37.16 15.01
CA LEU A 14 7.99 35.75 14.69
C LEU A 14 8.77 34.89 15.70
N ALA A 15 8.20 33.76 16.07
CA ALA A 15 8.92 32.76 16.87
C ALA A 15 10.19 32.30 16.11
N PRO A 16 11.30 32.01 16.81
CA PRO A 16 12.54 31.54 16.17
C PRO A 16 12.41 30.13 15.59
N THR A 17 11.36 29.39 15.95
CA THR A 17 11.05 28.04 15.49
C THR A 17 9.65 27.97 14.90
N THR A 18 9.46 27.01 13.99
CA THR A 18 8.15 26.55 13.54
C THR A 18 7.97 25.10 13.96
N ALA A 19 6.75 24.72 14.34
CA ALA A 19 6.43 23.37 14.76
C ALA A 19 5.55 22.69 13.70
N LEU A 20 5.90 21.46 13.35
CA LEU A 20 5.04 20.55 12.61
C LEU A 20 4.50 19.51 13.60
N LEU A 21 3.18 19.48 13.77
CA LEU A 21 2.50 18.40 14.48
C LEU A 21 2.27 17.27 13.49
N LEU A 22 2.91 16.12 13.73
CA LEU A 22 2.70 14.92 12.95
C LEU A 22 1.39 14.24 13.37
N GLY A 23 0.83 13.42 12.48
CA GLY A 23 -0.32 12.57 12.80
C GLY A 23 -0.06 11.53 13.91
N SER A 24 1.19 11.39 14.36
CA SER A 24 1.61 10.58 15.52
C SER A 24 1.55 11.33 16.86
N GLY A 25 1.14 12.61 16.86
CA GLY A 25 1.22 13.49 18.02
C GLY A 25 2.60 14.07 18.28
N GLU A 26 3.61 13.63 17.55
CA GLU A 26 4.96 14.15 17.68
C GLU A 26 5.02 15.59 17.14
N ARG A 27 5.55 16.48 17.97
CA ARG A 27 5.82 17.88 17.59
C ARG A 27 7.27 18.00 17.18
N LEU A 28 7.51 18.10 15.87
CA LEU A 28 8.82 18.38 15.32
C LEU A 28 9.03 19.89 15.25
N GLU A 29 10.10 20.39 15.87
CA GLU A 29 10.45 21.80 15.80
C GLU A 29 11.62 22.03 14.85
N PHE A 30 11.45 23.00 13.94
CA PHE A 30 12.45 23.39 12.97
C PHE A 30 12.82 24.86 13.20
N PRO A 31 14.10 25.24 13.08
CA PRO A 31 14.49 26.64 13.05
C PRO A 31 13.73 27.36 11.93
N LEU A 32 13.07 28.48 12.25
CA LEU A 32 12.33 29.25 11.26
C LEU A 32 13.26 29.71 10.12
N ALA A 33 14.53 29.97 10.44
CA ALA A 33 15.56 30.34 9.48
C ALA A 33 15.78 29.30 8.37
N ASP A 34 15.52 28.02 8.63
CA ASP A 34 15.72 26.93 7.65
C ASP A 34 14.52 26.80 6.71
N VAL A 35 13.30 27.09 7.20
CA VAL A 35 12.04 26.98 6.44
C VAL A 35 11.72 28.26 5.66
N MET A 36 12.09 29.41 6.21
CA MET A 36 11.77 30.73 5.65
C MET A 36 12.26 30.95 4.21
N PRO A 37 13.44 30.46 3.76
CA PRO A 37 13.87 30.58 2.37
C PRO A 37 12.87 29.92 1.40
N VAL A 38 12.43 28.70 1.70
CA VAL A 38 11.46 27.95 0.90
C VAL A 38 10.12 28.68 0.88
N PHE A 39 9.63 29.13 2.03
CA PHE A 39 8.38 29.90 2.11
C PHE A 39 8.46 31.18 1.26
N ARG A 40 9.56 31.94 1.35
CA ARG A 40 9.75 33.17 0.58
C ARG A 40 9.78 32.89 -0.91
N GLU A 41 10.47 31.84 -1.36
CA GLU A 41 10.50 31.42 -2.76
C GLU A 41 9.09 31.07 -3.26
N ARG A 42 8.34 30.25 -2.52
CA ARG A 42 6.97 29.85 -2.88
C ARG A 42 6.02 31.05 -2.91
N ARG A 43 6.11 31.95 -1.92
CA ARG A 43 5.32 33.19 -1.88
C ARG A 43 5.66 34.13 -3.03
N ALA A 44 6.94 34.29 -3.35
CA ALA A 44 7.38 35.10 -4.48
C ALA A 44 6.85 34.54 -5.81
N ARG A 45 6.91 33.21 -5.99
CA ARG A 45 6.34 32.53 -7.16
C ARG A 45 4.83 32.73 -7.26
N LEU A 46 4.10 32.58 -6.15
CA LEU A 46 2.65 32.83 -6.12
C LEU A 46 2.34 34.27 -6.54
N ALA A 47 3.01 35.25 -5.92
CA ALA A 47 2.84 36.66 -6.25
C ALA A 47 3.17 36.96 -7.73
N GLN A 48 4.22 36.34 -8.27
CA GLN A 48 4.59 36.48 -9.67
C GLN A 48 3.50 35.92 -10.60
N ILE A 49 2.95 34.74 -10.31
CA ILE A 49 1.88 34.13 -11.11
C ILE A 49 0.62 34.99 -11.05
N THR A 50 0.20 35.42 -9.86
CA THR A 50 -1.02 36.24 -9.69
C THR A 50 -0.88 37.61 -10.32
N ASN A 51 0.28 38.28 -10.17
CA ASN A 51 0.51 39.58 -10.79
C ASN A 51 0.57 39.46 -12.31
N LYS A 52 1.29 38.46 -12.85
CA LYS A 52 1.34 38.21 -14.30
C LYS A 52 -0.06 37.98 -14.87
N HIS A 53 -0.89 37.20 -14.17
CA HIS A 53 -2.28 36.97 -14.60
C HIS A 53 -3.09 38.26 -14.54
N TRP A 54 -3.05 39.00 -13.43
CA TRP A 54 -3.75 40.28 -13.28
C TRP A 54 -3.34 41.30 -14.37
N ASP A 55 -2.04 41.45 -14.61
CA ASP A 55 -1.48 42.38 -15.58
C ASP A 55 -1.82 41.98 -17.03
N SER A 56 -2.03 40.68 -17.29
CA SER A 56 -2.44 40.21 -18.62
C SER A 56 -3.84 40.67 -19.02
N GLY A 57 -4.74 40.87 -18.04
CA GLY A 57 -6.15 41.19 -18.30
C GLY A 57 -6.98 40.08 -18.96
N GLU A 58 -6.36 38.93 -19.24
CA GLU A 58 -6.99 37.79 -19.90
C GLU A 58 -7.42 36.74 -18.85
N PRO A 59 -8.52 35.99 -19.08
CA PRO A 59 -8.88 34.85 -18.23
C PRO A 59 -7.76 33.81 -18.13
N ALA A 60 -7.69 33.12 -16.99
CA ALA A 60 -6.72 32.05 -16.79
C ALA A 60 -6.95 30.94 -17.83
N ASN A 61 -5.88 30.48 -18.46
CA ASN A 61 -5.93 29.40 -19.43
C ASN A 61 -5.57 28.07 -18.75
N TRP A 62 -6.50 27.11 -18.76
CA TRP A 62 -6.30 25.77 -18.23
C TRP A 62 -5.06 25.04 -18.80
N ARG A 63 -4.69 25.38 -20.05
CA ARG A 63 -3.55 24.79 -20.75
C ARG A 63 -2.28 25.63 -20.68
N ASP A 64 -2.21 26.65 -19.82
CA ASP A 64 -0.97 27.43 -19.63
C ASP A 64 0.14 26.54 -19.02
N PRO A 65 1.22 26.23 -19.76
CA PRO A 65 2.30 25.38 -19.25
C PRO A 65 3.10 26.05 -18.11
N ALA A 66 2.95 27.35 -17.89
CA ALA A 66 3.60 28.07 -16.79
C ALA A 66 2.90 27.84 -15.43
N ILE A 67 1.64 27.39 -15.45
CA ILE A 67 0.83 27.17 -14.25
C ILE A 67 0.72 25.66 -14.00
N THR A 68 1.11 25.24 -12.80
CA THR A 68 1.01 23.83 -12.39
C THR A 68 -0.39 23.57 -11.85
N ALA A 69 -1.20 22.81 -12.58
CA ALA A 69 -2.46 22.27 -12.07
C ALA A 69 -2.19 21.08 -11.14
N CYS A 70 -2.97 20.93 -10.06
CA CYS A 70 -2.89 19.71 -9.23
C CYS A 70 -3.60 18.53 -9.91
N GLY A 71 -4.61 18.80 -10.74
CA GLY A 71 -5.38 17.80 -11.47
C GLY A 71 -6.47 17.09 -10.66
N SER A 72 -6.65 17.45 -9.38
CA SER A 72 -7.55 16.72 -8.47
C SER A 72 -8.40 17.60 -7.54
N CYS A 73 -8.16 18.91 -7.46
CA CYS A 73 -9.05 19.81 -6.71
C CYS A 73 -10.33 20.09 -7.50
N GLU A 74 -11.36 20.62 -6.83
CA GLU A 74 -12.66 20.93 -7.42
C GLU A 74 -12.53 21.79 -8.70
N GLU A 75 -11.69 22.82 -8.68
CA GLU A 75 -11.47 23.69 -9.84
C GLU A 75 -10.75 22.96 -10.99
N CYS A 76 -9.82 22.06 -10.67
CA CYS A 76 -9.16 21.24 -11.68
C CYS A 76 -10.15 20.24 -12.29
N SER A 77 -10.99 19.59 -11.49
CA SER A 77 -12.00 18.64 -11.97
C SER A 77 -12.97 19.32 -12.94
N ALA A 78 -13.50 20.48 -12.56
CA ALA A 78 -14.38 21.27 -13.43
C ALA A 78 -13.69 21.68 -14.75
N ALA A 79 -12.42 22.10 -14.68
CA ALA A 79 -11.66 22.47 -15.87
C ALA A 79 -11.33 21.25 -16.76
N VAL A 80 -11.02 20.10 -16.17
CA VAL A 80 -10.76 18.85 -16.89
C VAL A 80 -11.98 18.44 -17.72
N GLU A 81 -13.17 18.50 -17.13
CA GLU A 81 -14.44 18.23 -17.82
C GLU A 81 -14.72 19.27 -18.91
N ALA A 82 -14.68 20.56 -18.57
CA ALA A 82 -14.99 21.65 -19.49
C ALA A 82 -14.08 21.67 -20.72
N HIS A 83 -12.81 21.26 -20.57
CA HIS A 83 -11.83 21.22 -21.65
C HIS A 83 -11.66 19.83 -22.28
N GLN A 84 -12.45 18.84 -21.86
CA GLN A 84 -12.33 17.44 -22.27
C GLN A 84 -10.87 16.94 -22.20
N ASP A 85 -10.16 17.37 -21.15
CA ASP A 85 -8.72 17.17 -21.01
C ASP A 85 -8.40 15.67 -20.97
N VAL A 86 -7.19 15.29 -21.40
CA VAL A 86 -6.73 13.90 -21.31
C VAL A 86 -6.74 13.35 -19.88
N LEU A 87 -6.78 14.20 -18.85
CA LEU A 87 -7.00 13.79 -17.46
C LEU A 87 -8.34 13.06 -17.21
N LEU A 88 -9.33 13.17 -18.11
CA LEU A 88 -10.54 12.33 -18.06
C LEU A 88 -10.24 10.84 -18.28
N VAL A 89 -9.08 10.52 -18.86
CA VAL A 89 -8.71 9.14 -19.17
C VAL A 89 -8.33 8.41 -17.89
N ALA A 90 -8.99 7.29 -17.60
CA ALA A 90 -8.79 6.57 -16.35
C ALA A 90 -7.33 6.12 -16.20
N GLY A 91 -6.71 6.45 -15.06
CA GLY A 91 -5.29 6.18 -14.79
C GLY A 91 -4.31 7.15 -15.45
N MET A 92 -4.77 8.25 -16.05
CA MET A 92 -3.90 9.31 -16.56
C MET A 92 -3.16 10.01 -15.41
N ARG A 93 -1.84 10.08 -15.52
CA ARG A 93 -1.00 10.83 -14.58
C ARG A 93 -0.63 12.21 -15.09
N MET A 94 -0.30 13.12 -14.18
CA MET A 94 0.11 14.49 -14.52
C MET A 94 1.39 14.56 -15.35
N ASP A 95 2.31 13.59 -15.23
CA ASP A 95 3.49 13.52 -16.09
C ASP A 95 3.14 13.05 -17.51
N GLN A 96 2.24 12.08 -17.64
CA GLN A 96 1.73 11.58 -18.92
C GLN A 96 0.95 12.67 -19.66
N ARG A 97 0.05 13.39 -18.96
CA ARG A 97 -0.64 14.57 -19.49
C ARG A 97 0.34 15.58 -20.08
N ARG A 98 1.42 15.91 -19.35
CA ARG A 98 2.46 16.85 -19.83
C ARG A 98 3.18 16.35 -21.08
N LYS A 99 3.53 15.06 -21.13
CA LYS A 99 4.16 14.42 -22.30
C LYS A 99 3.23 14.43 -23.52
N LEU A 100 1.95 14.13 -23.33
CA LEU A 100 0.93 14.17 -24.38
C LEU A 100 0.70 15.59 -24.90
N ALA A 101 0.57 16.57 -24.00
CA ALA A 101 0.40 17.97 -24.37
C ALA A 101 1.60 18.50 -25.18
N ALA A 102 2.82 18.09 -24.84
CA ALA A 102 4.02 18.43 -25.62
C ALA A 102 4.03 17.82 -27.04
N ALA A 103 3.28 16.72 -27.25
CA ALA A 103 3.04 16.12 -28.57
C ALA A 103 1.76 16.66 -29.26
N GLY A 104 1.11 17.69 -28.70
CA GLY A 104 -0.12 18.27 -29.24
C GLY A 104 -1.40 17.52 -28.89
N ILE A 105 -1.33 16.47 -28.08
CA ILE A 105 -2.49 15.69 -27.62
C ILE A 105 -2.95 16.25 -26.27
N THR A 106 -4.07 16.96 -26.27
CA THR A 106 -4.57 17.72 -25.11
C THR A 106 -5.99 17.34 -24.70
N THR A 107 -6.75 16.63 -25.54
CA THR A 107 -8.10 16.14 -25.23
C THR A 107 -8.19 14.62 -25.29
N ILE A 108 -9.20 14.07 -24.58
CA ILE A 108 -9.55 12.65 -24.66
C ILE A 108 -9.88 12.22 -26.10
N GLU A 109 -10.58 13.05 -26.86
CA GLU A 109 -10.86 12.82 -28.29
C GLU A 109 -9.58 12.69 -29.11
N GLN A 110 -8.64 13.63 -28.94
CA GLN A 110 -7.37 13.61 -29.64
C GLN A 110 -6.57 12.35 -29.31
N LEU A 111 -6.56 11.94 -28.04
CA LEU A 111 -5.88 10.73 -27.63
C LEU A 111 -6.57 9.47 -28.18
N ALA A 112 -7.90 9.42 -28.19
CA ALA A 112 -8.68 8.32 -28.77
C ALA A 112 -8.40 8.14 -30.27
N ALA A 113 -8.22 9.25 -31.01
CA ALA A 113 -7.93 9.24 -32.44
C ALA A 113 -6.43 9.07 -32.79
N ALA A 114 -5.53 9.11 -31.80
CA ALA A 114 -4.10 9.12 -32.02
C ALA A 114 -3.56 7.80 -32.63
N THR A 115 -2.55 7.92 -33.50
CA THR A 115 -1.85 6.78 -34.08
C THR A 115 -0.56 6.48 -33.33
N ALA A 116 0.09 5.35 -33.63
CA ALA A 116 1.39 5.02 -33.04
C ALA A 116 2.48 6.08 -33.36
N HIS A 117 2.30 6.87 -34.42
CA HIS A 117 3.22 7.94 -34.80
C HIS A 117 3.11 9.18 -33.92
N ASP A 118 1.97 9.38 -33.25
CA ASP A 118 1.73 10.55 -32.39
C ASP A 118 2.25 10.34 -30.96
N ARG A 119 2.89 9.19 -30.69
CA ARG A 119 3.44 8.85 -29.39
C ARG A 119 4.54 9.84 -28.97
N PRO A 120 4.46 10.42 -27.76
CA PRO A 120 5.56 11.21 -27.22
C PRO A 120 6.85 10.39 -27.09
N GLU A 121 7.99 10.98 -27.49
CA GLU A 121 9.30 10.30 -27.48
C GLU A 121 9.65 9.72 -26.10
N ARG A 122 9.36 10.48 -25.02
CA ARG A 122 9.61 10.12 -23.62
C ARG A 122 8.47 9.35 -22.95
N MET A 123 7.66 8.64 -23.74
CA MET A 123 6.59 7.76 -23.26
C MET A 123 6.77 6.37 -23.85
N ALA A 124 6.79 5.35 -22.99
CA ALA A 124 6.87 3.96 -23.41
C ALA A 124 5.70 3.60 -24.33
N ARG A 125 5.97 2.76 -25.34
CA ARG A 125 4.97 2.35 -26.34
C ARG A 125 3.74 1.70 -25.70
N ALA A 126 3.96 0.74 -24.81
CA ALA A 126 2.89 0.01 -24.12
C ALA A 126 2.00 0.97 -23.30
N THR A 127 2.61 1.93 -22.59
CA THR A 127 1.86 2.95 -21.84
C THR A 127 0.98 3.80 -22.75
N PHE A 128 1.53 4.28 -23.86
CA PHE A 128 0.78 5.10 -24.82
C PHE A 128 -0.38 4.32 -25.46
N GLU A 129 -0.14 3.07 -25.86
CA GLU A 129 -1.17 2.19 -26.41
C GLU A 129 -2.29 1.89 -25.40
N LYS A 130 -1.94 1.65 -24.13
CA LYS A 130 -2.91 1.47 -23.04
C LYS A 130 -3.77 2.71 -22.83
N LEU A 131 -3.16 3.89 -22.76
CA LEU A 131 -3.89 5.16 -22.58
C LEU A 131 -4.77 5.49 -23.78
N ARG A 132 -4.31 5.21 -25.01
CA ARG A 132 -5.12 5.38 -26.22
C ARG A 132 -6.35 4.47 -26.22
N ALA A 133 -6.17 3.19 -25.91
CA ALA A 133 -7.30 2.24 -25.89
C ALA A 133 -8.33 2.61 -24.80
N GLN A 134 -7.84 3.03 -23.62
CA GLN A 134 -8.67 3.57 -22.55
C GLN A 134 -9.43 4.84 -22.99
N ALA A 135 -8.75 5.79 -23.62
CA ALA A 135 -9.37 7.00 -24.17
C ALA A 135 -10.44 6.69 -25.22
N ALA A 136 -10.17 5.74 -26.13
CA ALA A 136 -11.12 5.34 -27.16
C ALA A 136 -12.41 4.76 -26.58
N LEU A 137 -12.30 3.88 -25.58
CA LEU A 137 -13.45 3.26 -24.92
C LEU A 137 -14.29 4.30 -24.14
N GLN A 138 -13.63 5.18 -23.38
CA GLN A 138 -14.30 6.25 -22.64
C GLN A 138 -14.92 7.30 -23.56
N TRP A 139 -14.23 7.68 -24.65
CA TRP A 139 -14.74 8.62 -25.64
C TRP A 139 -16.00 8.09 -26.33
N ALA A 140 -16.03 6.80 -26.67
CA ALA A 140 -17.21 6.17 -27.24
C ALA A 140 -18.43 6.23 -26.30
N GLN A 141 -18.23 6.12 -24.98
CA GLN A 141 -19.30 6.31 -24.00
C GLN A 141 -19.74 7.78 -23.93
N LEU A 142 -18.79 8.73 -23.84
CA LEU A 142 -19.11 10.16 -23.80
C LEU A 142 -19.93 10.62 -25.02
N GLN A 143 -19.65 10.07 -26.22
CA GLN A 143 -20.42 10.34 -27.43
C GLN A 143 -21.85 9.79 -27.40
N GLY A 144 -22.12 8.77 -26.57
CA GLY A 144 -23.46 8.24 -26.36
C GLY A 144 -24.32 9.08 -25.41
N GLY A 145 -23.72 10.06 -24.72
CA GLY A 145 -24.40 10.91 -23.73
C GLY A 145 -24.52 10.28 -22.33
N PRO A 146 -25.16 10.98 -21.37
CA PRO A 146 -25.25 10.55 -19.97
C PRO A 146 -25.92 9.18 -19.77
N GLU A 147 -26.86 8.82 -20.64
CA GLU A 147 -27.60 7.54 -20.60
C GLU A 147 -26.83 6.37 -21.25
N ALA A 148 -25.62 6.62 -21.77
CA ALA A 148 -24.83 5.58 -22.40
C ALA A 148 -24.37 4.55 -21.35
N PRO A 149 -24.66 3.24 -21.54
CA PRO A 149 -24.28 2.23 -20.58
C PRO A 149 -22.77 2.15 -20.45
N VAL A 150 -22.29 1.84 -19.24
CA VAL A 150 -20.89 1.49 -19.01
C VAL A 150 -20.55 0.28 -19.89
N ARG A 151 -19.45 0.38 -20.63
CA ARG A 151 -18.93 -0.68 -21.50
C ARG A 151 -17.64 -1.21 -20.92
N TYR A 152 -17.36 -2.47 -21.24
CA TYR A 152 -16.09 -3.09 -20.90
C TYR A 152 -15.53 -3.87 -22.09
N GLU A 153 -14.25 -4.17 -22.02
CA GLU A 153 -13.58 -5.14 -22.88
C GLU A 153 -12.57 -5.96 -22.07
N LEU A 154 -12.37 -7.21 -22.48
CA LEU A 154 -11.32 -8.07 -21.94
C LEU A 154 -9.97 -7.64 -22.55
N ILE A 155 -8.97 -7.40 -21.71
CA ILE A 155 -7.62 -7.06 -22.18
C ILE A 155 -6.78 -8.32 -22.44
N GLU A 156 -5.61 -8.17 -23.05
CA GLU A 156 -4.72 -9.27 -23.42
C GLU A 156 -4.41 -10.25 -22.27
N THR A 157 -4.27 -9.72 -21.06
CA THR A 157 -3.98 -10.49 -19.83
C THR A 157 -5.23 -11.08 -19.14
N ALA A 158 -6.42 -10.94 -19.74
CA ALA A 158 -7.68 -11.34 -19.11
C ALA A 158 -7.77 -12.84 -18.85
N ALA A 159 -7.41 -13.68 -19.83
CA ALA A 159 -7.44 -15.13 -19.68
C ALA A 159 -6.57 -15.59 -18.49
N ASP A 160 -5.32 -15.13 -18.43
CA ASP A 160 -4.39 -15.50 -17.37
C ASP A 160 -4.81 -14.95 -16.00
N THR A 161 -5.35 -13.73 -15.95
CA THR A 161 -5.78 -13.09 -14.70
C THR A 161 -7.04 -13.75 -14.15
N LEU A 162 -8.04 -14.01 -15.00
CA LEU A 162 -9.31 -14.59 -14.58
C LEU A 162 -9.16 -16.07 -14.21
N ALA A 163 -8.28 -16.82 -14.86
CA ALA A 163 -7.93 -18.20 -14.48
C ALA A 163 -7.34 -18.30 -13.07
N ARG A 164 -6.85 -17.18 -12.50
CA ARG A 164 -6.28 -17.14 -11.15
C ARG A 164 -7.30 -16.92 -10.04
N LEU A 165 -8.56 -16.65 -10.36
CA LEU A 165 -9.61 -16.63 -9.35
C LEU A 165 -9.78 -18.04 -8.74
N PRO A 166 -10.03 -18.14 -7.43
CA PRO A 166 -10.40 -19.41 -6.82
C PRO A 166 -11.83 -19.80 -7.22
N ALA A 167 -12.12 -21.11 -7.22
CA ALA A 167 -13.49 -21.56 -7.34
C ALA A 167 -14.33 -21.12 -6.13
N PRO A 168 -15.62 -20.75 -6.31
CA PRO A 168 -16.50 -20.42 -5.20
C PRO A 168 -16.60 -21.53 -4.15
N SER A 169 -16.50 -21.14 -2.88
CA SER A 169 -16.77 -22.01 -1.73
C SER A 169 -18.01 -21.55 -0.99
N GLN A 170 -18.72 -22.49 -0.34
CA GLN A 170 -19.80 -22.14 0.60
C GLN A 170 -19.27 -21.37 1.82
N GLY A 171 -17.99 -21.53 2.12
CA GLY A 171 -17.30 -20.80 3.18
C GLY A 171 -16.91 -19.38 2.80
N ASP A 172 -17.07 -18.95 1.55
CA ASP A 172 -16.62 -17.61 1.13
C ASP A 172 -17.28 -16.49 1.94
N LEU A 173 -16.49 -15.43 2.19
CA LEU A 173 -16.92 -14.19 2.83
C LEU A 173 -16.60 -12.99 1.91
N PHE A 174 -17.46 -11.98 1.93
CA PHE A 174 -17.28 -10.69 1.27
C PHE A 174 -17.22 -9.62 2.34
N PHE A 175 -16.13 -8.87 2.35
CA PHE A 175 -15.72 -8.08 3.50
C PHE A 175 -15.44 -6.64 3.12
N ASP A 176 -15.95 -5.71 3.93
CA ASP A 176 -15.76 -4.27 3.77
C ASP A 176 -15.68 -3.56 5.14
N PHE A 177 -14.93 -2.46 5.20
CA PHE A 177 -14.76 -1.62 6.38
C PHE A 177 -15.41 -0.25 6.20
N GLU A 178 -15.97 0.28 7.28
CA GLU A 178 -16.07 1.73 7.45
C GLU A 178 -15.20 2.21 8.59
N GLY A 179 -14.46 3.30 8.35
CA GLY A 179 -13.54 3.87 9.32
C GLY A 179 -13.54 5.39 9.34
N ASP A 180 -13.24 5.95 10.51
CA ASP A 180 -12.99 7.37 10.73
C ASP A 180 -11.49 7.55 11.01
N PRO A 181 -10.69 8.06 10.05
CA PRO A 181 -9.26 8.26 10.24
C PRO A 181 -8.92 9.40 11.23
N LEU A 182 -9.90 10.24 11.59
CA LEU A 182 -9.74 11.38 12.50
C LEU A 182 -10.19 11.06 13.93
N TYR A 183 -10.72 9.86 14.18
CA TYR A 183 -11.11 9.43 15.50
C TYR A 183 -9.94 9.53 16.49
N ASP A 184 -10.17 10.14 17.65
CA ASP A 184 -9.17 10.33 18.69
C ASP A 184 -9.80 10.17 20.09
N GLU A 185 -9.18 9.33 20.92
CA GLU A 185 -9.52 9.11 22.34
C GLU A 185 -8.57 9.85 23.29
N GLY A 186 -7.71 10.74 22.76
CA GLY A 186 -6.74 11.54 23.52
C GLY A 186 -5.34 10.91 23.62
N ASP A 187 -5.10 9.79 22.96
CA ASP A 187 -3.76 9.23 22.74
C ASP A 187 -3.35 9.55 21.29
N PRO A 188 -2.55 10.59 21.05
CA PRO A 188 -2.23 11.01 19.70
C PRO A 188 -1.29 10.03 18.98
N THR A 189 -0.79 8.99 19.67
CA THR A 189 -0.09 7.87 19.03
C THR A 189 -1.07 6.84 18.42
N ARG A 190 -2.38 7.01 18.65
CA ARG A 190 -3.47 6.11 18.26
C ARG A 190 -4.66 6.90 17.75
N THR A 191 -4.56 7.34 16.50
CA THR A 191 -5.67 7.95 15.77
C THR A 191 -6.31 6.95 14.81
N GLY A 192 -7.58 7.19 14.49
CA GLY A 192 -8.37 6.39 13.57
C GLY A 192 -9.10 5.21 14.21
N LEU A 193 -10.30 4.93 13.71
CA LEU A 193 -11.18 3.85 14.17
C LEU A 193 -11.91 3.20 12.99
N GLU A 194 -11.77 1.89 12.81
CA GLU A 194 -12.65 1.07 11.96
C GLU A 194 -13.93 0.75 12.76
N TYR A 195 -14.97 1.56 12.56
CA TYR A 195 -16.17 1.52 13.38
C TYR A 195 -17.21 0.51 12.92
N LEU A 196 -17.18 0.06 11.67
CA LEU A 196 -18.09 -0.96 11.12
C LEU A 196 -17.31 -1.99 10.30
N TRP A 197 -17.57 -3.26 10.60
CA TRP A 197 -17.00 -4.41 9.93
C TRP A 197 -18.15 -5.17 9.26
N GLY A 198 -18.26 -5.02 7.94
CA GLY A 198 -19.26 -5.69 7.11
C GLY A 198 -18.81 -7.06 6.69
N ILE A 199 -19.60 -8.09 6.99
CA ILE A 199 -19.30 -9.47 6.62
C ILE A 199 -20.52 -10.05 5.95
N MET A 200 -20.40 -10.44 4.68
CA MET A 200 -21.44 -11.14 3.95
C MET A 200 -20.98 -12.55 3.57
N GLY A 201 -21.77 -13.56 3.92
CA GLY A 201 -21.52 -14.93 3.51
C GLY A 201 -21.87 -15.19 2.04
N ALA A 202 -21.38 -16.30 1.48
CA ALA A 202 -21.66 -16.73 0.11
C ALA A 202 -23.15 -16.86 -0.28
N ARG A 203 -24.06 -16.87 0.71
CA ARG A 203 -25.52 -16.93 0.49
C ARG A 203 -26.21 -15.57 0.61
N GLY A 204 -25.45 -14.50 0.81
CA GLY A 204 -25.97 -13.14 1.02
C GLY A 204 -26.38 -12.85 2.46
N ASP A 205 -26.01 -13.68 3.44
CA ASP A 205 -26.24 -13.41 4.85
C ASP A 205 -25.24 -12.36 5.35
N TYR A 206 -25.73 -11.15 5.62
CA TYR A 206 -24.94 -10.03 6.13
C TYR A 206 -24.91 -9.97 7.66
N ARG A 207 -23.77 -9.56 8.19
CA ARG A 207 -23.55 -9.27 9.60
C ARG A 207 -22.63 -8.05 9.74
N ALA A 208 -23.03 -7.16 10.64
CA ALA A 208 -22.24 -6.02 11.08
C ALA A 208 -21.58 -6.29 12.44
N ILE A 209 -20.30 -5.94 12.59
CA ILE A 209 -19.65 -5.79 13.91
C ILE A 209 -19.30 -4.32 14.11
N TRP A 210 -19.78 -3.74 15.21
CA TRP A 210 -19.61 -2.31 15.51
C TRP A 210 -18.51 -2.08 16.54
N ALA A 211 -17.77 -0.98 16.35
CA ALA A 211 -16.85 -0.43 17.32
C ALA A 211 -17.06 1.09 17.48
N HIS A 212 -17.22 1.54 18.72
CA HIS A 212 -17.33 2.97 19.04
C HIS A 212 -16.18 3.48 19.93
N SER A 213 -15.19 2.61 20.16
CA SER A 213 -13.97 2.90 20.91
C SER A 213 -12.83 2.03 20.45
N SER A 214 -11.58 2.42 20.74
CA SER A 214 -10.39 1.60 20.45
C SER A 214 -10.47 0.23 21.14
N ARG A 215 -11.12 0.17 22.32
CA ARG A 215 -11.36 -1.09 23.03
C ARG A 215 -12.30 -2.00 22.24
N GLU A 216 -13.38 -1.44 21.70
CA GLU A 216 -14.34 -2.20 20.90
C GLU A 216 -13.77 -2.57 19.53
N GLU A 217 -12.93 -1.74 18.92
CA GLU A 217 -12.22 -2.09 17.66
C GLU A 217 -11.30 -3.28 17.88
N ARG A 218 -10.56 -3.30 19.01
CA ARG A 218 -9.75 -4.46 19.40
C ARG A 218 -10.61 -5.72 19.52
N ASP A 219 -11.75 -5.63 20.20
CA ASP A 219 -12.64 -6.78 20.42
C ASP A 219 -13.30 -7.23 19.09
N ALA A 220 -13.65 -6.30 18.20
CA ALA A 220 -14.17 -6.57 16.86
C ALA A 220 -13.13 -7.26 15.97
N PHE A 221 -11.88 -6.80 15.97
CA PHE A 221 -10.77 -7.43 15.26
C PHE A 221 -10.56 -8.88 15.72
N VAL A 222 -10.55 -9.14 17.03
CA VAL A 222 -10.45 -10.51 17.56
C VAL A 222 -11.62 -11.36 17.09
N SER A 223 -12.85 -10.85 17.19
CA SER A 223 -14.05 -11.57 16.74
C SER A 223 -13.99 -11.91 15.25
N PHE A 224 -13.57 -10.98 14.39
CA PHE A 224 -13.44 -11.20 12.95
C PHE A 224 -12.40 -12.30 12.65
N MET A 225 -11.22 -12.20 13.24
CA MET A 225 -10.14 -13.18 13.02
C MET A 225 -10.52 -14.59 13.51
N ASP A 226 -11.21 -14.68 14.66
CA ASP A 226 -11.69 -15.96 15.20
C ASP A 226 -12.77 -16.59 14.31
N GLU A 227 -13.66 -15.77 13.74
CA GLU A 227 -14.68 -16.20 12.80
C GLU A 227 -14.06 -16.72 11.49
N VAL A 228 -13.15 -15.97 10.86
CA VAL A 228 -12.46 -16.40 9.63
C VAL A 228 -11.67 -17.69 9.89
N THR A 229 -10.93 -17.77 10.99
CA THR A 229 -10.12 -18.96 11.33
C THR A 229 -11.00 -20.17 11.59
N THR A 230 -12.12 -20.00 12.31
CA THR A 230 -13.06 -21.10 12.58
C THR A 230 -13.73 -21.57 11.31
N ARG A 231 -14.18 -20.64 10.47
CA ARG A 231 -14.84 -20.93 9.19
C ARG A 231 -13.89 -21.63 8.22
N ARG A 232 -12.62 -21.24 8.16
CA ARG A 232 -11.59 -21.87 7.30
C ARG A 232 -11.31 -23.32 7.69
N ARG A 233 -11.47 -23.69 8.97
CA ARG A 233 -11.36 -25.11 9.39
C ARG A 233 -12.50 -25.97 8.84
N GLU A 234 -13.70 -25.40 8.71
CA GLU A 234 -14.87 -26.08 8.14
C GLU A 234 -14.83 -26.09 6.61
N PHE A 235 -14.36 -24.99 6.00
CA PHE A 235 -14.25 -24.81 4.56
C PHE A 235 -12.80 -24.51 4.17
N PRO A 236 -11.92 -25.52 4.03
CA PRO A 236 -10.52 -25.31 3.70
C PRO A 236 -10.26 -24.68 2.34
N ASP A 237 -11.27 -24.48 1.49
CA ASP A 237 -11.18 -23.80 0.19
C ASP A 237 -11.82 -22.40 0.19
N MET A 238 -12.28 -21.90 1.35
CA MET A 238 -12.92 -20.57 1.46
C MET A 238 -11.96 -19.41 1.23
N HIS A 239 -12.46 -18.34 0.62
CA HIS A 239 -11.72 -17.09 0.50
C HIS A 239 -12.49 -15.91 1.12
N VAL A 240 -11.76 -14.87 1.50
CA VAL A 240 -12.30 -13.58 1.93
C VAL A 240 -12.06 -12.59 0.80
N TYR A 241 -13.11 -12.20 0.10
CA TYR A 241 -13.04 -11.25 -0.99
C TYR A 241 -13.23 -9.83 -0.46
N HIS A 242 -12.44 -8.91 -0.99
CA HIS A 242 -12.52 -7.49 -0.69
C HIS A 242 -12.20 -6.67 -1.94
N TYR A 243 -12.48 -5.37 -1.89
CA TYR A 243 -12.27 -4.47 -3.01
C TYR A 243 -11.13 -3.49 -2.73
N ALA A 244 -9.93 -3.82 -3.25
CA ALA A 244 -8.68 -3.05 -3.13
C ALA A 244 -7.85 -3.32 -1.86
N PRO A 245 -6.58 -2.85 -1.76
CA PRO A 245 -5.68 -3.26 -0.67
C PRO A 245 -5.99 -2.73 0.74
N TYR A 246 -7.01 -1.87 0.89
CA TYR A 246 -7.28 -1.17 2.15
C TYR A 246 -7.58 -2.14 3.28
N GLU A 247 -8.41 -3.16 3.05
CA GLU A 247 -8.88 -4.07 4.10
C GLU A 247 -7.73 -4.87 4.70
N THR A 248 -6.87 -5.46 3.85
CA THR A 248 -5.71 -6.20 4.35
C THR A 248 -4.70 -5.28 5.01
N SER A 249 -4.53 -4.05 4.52
CA SER A 249 -3.69 -3.03 5.15
C SER A 249 -4.21 -2.62 6.53
N ALA A 250 -5.53 -2.48 6.69
CA ALA A 250 -6.20 -2.22 7.95
C ALA A 250 -6.02 -3.40 8.92
N LEU A 251 -6.25 -4.64 8.48
CA LEU A 251 -6.02 -5.83 9.31
C LEU A 251 -4.55 -5.94 9.77
N LYS A 252 -3.57 -5.71 8.88
CA LYS A 252 -2.14 -5.68 9.23
C LYS A 252 -1.85 -4.59 10.26
N ARG A 253 -2.41 -3.38 10.09
CA ARG A 253 -2.31 -2.25 11.03
C ARG A 253 -2.91 -2.59 12.39
N LEU A 254 -4.08 -3.21 12.43
CA LEU A 254 -4.79 -3.59 13.65
C LEU A 254 -4.06 -4.71 14.39
N ALA A 255 -3.55 -5.72 13.68
CA ALA A 255 -2.70 -6.78 14.25
C ALA A 255 -1.45 -6.19 14.90
N ALA A 256 -0.76 -5.26 14.23
CA ALA A 256 0.41 -4.58 14.78
C ALA A 256 0.06 -3.65 15.95
N ARG A 257 -1.03 -2.89 15.85
CA ARG A 257 -1.53 -1.94 16.87
C ARG A 257 -1.89 -2.68 18.16
N TYR A 258 -2.66 -3.75 18.06
CA TYR A 258 -3.17 -4.50 19.21
C TYR A 258 -2.27 -5.65 19.65
N GLN A 259 -1.32 -6.08 18.82
CA GLN A 259 -0.45 -7.24 19.06
C GLN A 259 -1.26 -8.51 19.37
N LEU A 260 -2.34 -8.69 18.60
CA LEU A 260 -3.26 -9.82 18.69
C LEU A 260 -3.41 -10.42 17.30
N ARG A 261 -3.67 -11.74 17.24
CA ARG A 261 -3.94 -12.49 16.01
C ARG A 261 -2.90 -12.31 14.89
N GLU A 262 -1.67 -11.92 15.25
CA GLU A 262 -0.58 -11.66 14.31
C GLU A 262 -0.18 -12.93 13.54
N LYS A 263 -0.23 -14.09 14.18
CA LYS A 263 0.10 -15.37 13.55
C LYS A 263 -1.02 -15.79 12.61
N GLU A 264 -2.26 -15.74 13.09
CA GLU A 264 -3.45 -16.13 12.35
C GLU A 264 -3.61 -15.29 11.08
N LEU A 265 -3.41 -13.97 11.15
CA LEU A 265 -3.42 -13.10 9.97
C LEU A 265 -2.28 -13.46 8.99
N ASP A 266 -1.08 -13.71 9.49
CA ASP A 266 0.08 -14.08 8.67
C ASP A 266 -0.12 -15.43 7.97
N ASP A 267 -0.70 -16.43 8.65
CA ASP A 267 -1.07 -17.72 8.08
C ASP A 267 -2.11 -17.56 6.96
N LEU A 268 -3.16 -16.74 7.20
CA LEU A 268 -4.21 -16.48 6.21
C LEU A 268 -3.67 -15.75 4.98
N LEU A 269 -2.78 -14.76 5.17
CA LEU A 269 -2.12 -14.04 4.06
C LEU A 269 -1.21 -14.97 3.24
N ARG A 270 -0.40 -15.82 3.90
CA ARG A 270 0.47 -16.80 3.23
C ARG A 270 -0.29 -17.91 2.51
N SER A 271 -1.48 -18.21 3.03
CA SER A 271 -2.42 -19.17 2.45
C SER A 271 -3.29 -18.56 1.35
N GLU A 272 -3.08 -17.29 1.00
CA GLU A 272 -3.79 -16.57 -0.05
C GLU A 272 -5.32 -16.56 0.16
N VAL A 273 -5.77 -16.51 1.43
CA VAL A 273 -7.20 -16.52 1.77
C VAL A 273 -7.88 -15.21 1.35
N PHE A 274 -7.16 -14.08 1.39
CA PHE A 274 -7.68 -12.78 0.97
C PHE A 274 -7.53 -12.60 -0.54
N VAL A 275 -8.64 -12.29 -1.23
CA VAL A 275 -8.68 -12.11 -2.68
C VAL A 275 -9.06 -10.67 -3.01
N ASP A 276 -8.11 -9.95 -3.61
CA ASP A 276 -8.31 -8.59 -4.10
C ASP A 276 -9.00 -8.62 -5.49
N LEU A 277 -10.28 -8.26 -5.51
CA LEU A 277 -11.03 -8.18 -6.75
C LEU A 277 -10.68 -6.95 -7.60
N TYR A 278 -10.18 -5.87 -6.98
CA TYR A 278 -9.71 -4.69 -7.72
C TYR A 278 -8.52 -5.08 -8.61
N ALA A 279 -7.55 -5.81 -8.06
CA ALA A 279 -6.41 -6.33 -8.81
C ALA A 279 -6.84 -7.18 -10.02
N THR A 280 -7.83 -8.04 -9.82
CA THR A 280 -8.40 -8.89 -10.87
C THR A 280 -9.05 -8.05 -11.97
N VAL A 281 -9.86 -7.04 -11.61
CA VAL A 281 -10.47 -6.11 -12.57
C VAL A 281 -9.39 -5.38 -13.36
N ARG A 282 -8.36 -4.84 -12.69
CA ARG A 282 -7.26 -4.09 -13.34
C ARG A 282 -6.42 -4.94 -14.29
N GLY A 283 -6.28 -6.23 -13.99
CA GLY A 283 -5.53 -7.19 -14.81
C GLY A 283 -6.35 -7.83 -15.94
N ALA A 284 -7.68 -7.76 -15.92
CA ALA A 284 -8.52 -8.44 -16.90
C ALA A 284 -9.46 -7.54 -17.70
N ILE A 285 -9.85 -6.38 -17.17
CA ILE A 285 -10.96 -5.59 -17.68
C ILE A 285 -10.51 -4.17 -17.96
N ARG A 286 -10.86 -3.66 -19.13
CA ARG A 286 -10.85 -2.22 -19.42
C ARG A 286 -12.29 -1.72 -19.47
N VAL A 287 -12.59 -0.65 -18.74
CA VAL A 287 -13.95 -0.08 -18.66
C VAL A 287 -14.01 1.33 -19.23
N SER A 288 -15.19 1.71 -19.73
CA SER A 288 -15.46 3.07 -20.22
C SER A 288 -15.71 4.08 -19.08
N ALA A 289 -15.80 3.60 -17.84
CA ALA A 289 -15.93 4.44 -16.66
C ALA A 289 -14.69 5.34 -16.43
N PRO A 290 -14.87 6.52 -15.78
CA PRO A 290 -13.76 7.45 -15.50
C PRO A 290 -12.77 6.93 -14.46
N SER A 291 -13.18 5.99 -13.63
CA SER A 291 -12.36 5.36 -12.61
C SER A 291 -12.70 3.88 -12.47
N TYR A 292 -11.85 3.17 -11.74
CA TYR A 292 -12.04 1.79 -11.35
C TYR A 292 -12.46 1.72 -9.87
N SER A 293 -13.29 2.65 -9.40
CA SER A 293 -13.95 2.45 -8.10
C SER A 293 -15.13 1.50 -8.27
N ILE A 294 -15.46 0.73 -7.24
CA ILE A 294 -16.51 -0.29 -7.32
C ILE A 294 -17.83 0.31 -7.80
N LYS A 295 -18.22 1.47 -7.25
CA LYS A 295 -19.41 2.24 -7.66
C LYS A 295 -19.50 2.53 -9.16
N LYS A 296 -18.36 2.84 -9.81
CA LYS A 296 -18.34 3.10 -11.25
C LYS A 296 -18.38 1.84 -12.10
N LEU A 297 -18.16 0.67 -11.50
CA LEU A 297 -18.30 -0.64 -12.13
C LEU A 297 -19.68 -1.28 -11.90
N GLU A 298 -20.39 -0.92 -10.84
CA GLU A 298 -21.71 -1.46 -10.48
C GLU A 298 -22.73 -1.55 -11.61
N PRO A 299 -22.83 -0.59 -12.56
CA PRO A 299 -23.73 -0.72 -13.71
C PRO A 299 -23.51 -2.00 -14.55
N LEU A 300 -22.33 -2.63 -14.45
CA LEU A 300 -21.99 -3.83 -15.21
C LEU A 300 -22.53 -5.12 -14.59
N TYR A 301 -22.78 -5.16 -13.28
CA TYR A 301 -23.02 -6.41 -12.55
C TYR A 301 -24.11 -6.34 -11.48
N MET A 302 -24.54 -5.16 -11.05
CA MET A 302 -25.56 -5.06 -9.98
C MET A 302 -26.98 -5.34 -10.47
N GLY A 303 -27.25 -5.18 -11.76
CA GLY A 303 -28.57 -5.48 -12.35
C GLY A 303 -29.70 -4.73 -11.63
N GLU A 304 -30.71 -5.46 -11.15
CA GLU A 304 -31.85 -4.90 -10.43
C GLU A 304 -31.49 -4.29 -9.06
N HIS A 305 -30.31 -4.60 -8.51
CA HIS A 305 -29.85 -4.04 -7.25
C HIS A 305 -29.12 -2.70 -7.42
N TYR A 306 -28.84 -2.27 -8.66
CA TYR A 306 -28.10 -1.04 -8.91
C TYR A 306 -28.84 0.18 -8.34
N ARG A 307 -28.16 0.96 -7.50
CA ARG A 307 -28.64 2.24 -6.97
C ARG A 307 -27.96 3.37 -7.75
N SER A 308 -28.73 4.21 -8.43
CA SER A 308 -28.18 5.39 -9.12
C SER A 308 -27.65 6.41 -8.12
N ASP A 309 -26.62 7.18 -8.50
CA ASP A 309 -26.03 8.26 -7.69
C ASP A 309 -27.08 9.29 -7.18
N ASP A 310 -28.23 9.42 -7.86
CA ASP A 310 -29.36 10.29 -7.46
C ASP A 310 -30.22 9.76 -6.30
N ASP A 311 -30.02 8.52 -5.83
CA ASP A 311 -30.86 7.88 -4.81
C ASP A 311 -30.50 8.30 -3.36
N GLY A 312 -29.84 9.45 -3.20
CA GLY A 312 -29.60 10.10 -1.91
C GLY A 312 -28.72 9.34 -0.91
N SER A 313 -28.04 8.28 -1.36
CA SER A 313 -27.13 7.52 -0.51
C SER A 313 -25.82 8.26 -0.29
N VAL A 314 -25.22 8.02 0.88
CA VAL A 314 -23.91 8.53 1.30
C VAL A 314 -22.85 8.16 0.23
N SER A 315 -22.61 9.05 -0.72
CA SER A 315 -22.03 8.65 -2.01
C SER A 315 -20.51 8.54 -2.02
N GLU A 316 -19.82 8.85 -0.93
CA GLU A 316 -18.36 8.78 -0.83
C GLU A 316 -17.92 8.36 0.58
N GLY A 317 -16.74 7.77 0.75
CA GLY A 317 -16.21 7.40 2.08
C GLY A 317 -16.05 8.59 3.04
N ALA A 318 -15.94 9.82 2.51
CA ALA A 318 -16.03 11.04 3.33
C ALA A 318 -17.44 11.24 3.90
N GLY A 319 -18.47 10.83 3.17
CA GLY A 319 -19.86 10.88 3.60
C GLY A 319 -20.16 9.90 4.74
N SER A 320 -19.58 8.70 4.75
CA SER A 320 -19.83 7.72 5.82
C SER A 320 -19.22 8.20 7.14
N VAL A 321 -18.04 8.82 7.08
CA VAL A 321 -17.43 9.52 8.23
C VAL A 321 -18.34 10.62 8.77
N VAL A 322 -18.87 11.49 7.91
CA VAL A 322 -19.81 12.55 8.33
C VAL A 322 -21.07 11.96 8.96
N ALA A 323 -21.66 10.94 8.34
CA ALA A 323 -22.84 10.26 8.86
C ALA A 323 -22.57 9.57 10.21
N TYR A 324 -21.36 9.05 10.43
CA TYR A 324 -20.94 8.49 11.71
C TYR A 324 -20.78 9.58 12.78
N HIS A 325 -20.20 10.73 12.46
CA HIS A 325 -20.15 11.87 13.39
C HIS A 325 -21.56 12.37 13.75
N GLU A 326 -22.48 12.44 12.78
CA GLU A 326 -23.89 12.78 13.03
C GLU A 326 -24.54 11.76 13.96
N PHE A 327 -24.34 10.45 13.73
CA PHE A 327 -24.79 9.40 14.64
C PHE A 327 -24.28 9.63 16.07
N ARG A 328 -22.99 9.92 16.23
CA ARG A 328 -22.38 10.12 17.55
C ARG A 328 -22.95 11.34 18.26
N ALA A 329 -23.12 12.46 17.56
CA ALA A 329 -23.74 13.66 18.12
C ALA A 329 -25.18 13.38 18.59
N LEU A 330 -25.99 12.73 17.75
CA LEU A 330 -27.36 12.34 18.09
C LEU A 330 -27.38 11.40 19.31
N ARG A 331 -26.44 10.44 19.38
CA ARG A 331 -26.33 9.52 20.52
C ARG A 331 -25.96 10.23 21.82
N GLU A 332 -25.05 11.20 21.76
CA GLU A 332 -24.63 12.02 22.91
C GLU A 332 -25.78 12.90 23.42
N ASP A 333 -26.61 13.42 22.52
CA ASP A 333 -27.80 14.21 22.86
C ASP A 333 -29.00 13.35 23.32
N GLY A 334 -28.88 12.01 23.24
CA GLY A 334 -29.96 11.08 23.58
C GLY A 334 -31.10 11.07 22.56
N ASP A 335 -30.83 11.50 21.33
CA ASP A 335 -31.80 11.57 20.24
C ASP A 335 -32.11 10.16 19.69
N PRO A 336 -33.40 9.75 19.60
CA PRO A 336 -33.78 8.46 19.04
C PRO A 336 -33.39 8.26 17.57
N ASP A 337 -33.18 9.34 16.80
CA ASP A 337 -32.79 9.26 15.39
C ASP A 337 -31.36 8.72 15.21
N SER A 338 -30.55 8.67 16.28
CA SER A 338 -29.25 7.99 16.27
C SER A 338 -29.35 6.54 15.79
N ALA A 339 -30.40 5.81 16.17
CA ALA A 339 -30.60 4.43 15.75
C ALA A 339 -30.87 4.31 14.24
N ALA A 340 -31.66 5.23 13.69
CA ALA A 340 -31.92 5.28 12.25
C ALA A 340 -30.65 5.62 11.45
N ARG A 341 -29.82 6.54 11.97
CA ARG A 341 -28.54 6.87 11.34
C ARG A 341 -27.57 5.69 11.33
N LEU A 342 -27.51 4.94 12.44
CA LEU A 342 -26.68 3.73 12.53
C LEU A 342 -27.15 2.62 11.59
N ALA A 343 -28.47 2.45 11.45
CA ALA A 343 -29.05 1.50 10.50
C ALA A 343 -28.72 1.86 9.04
N ALA A 344 -28.81 3.14 8.67
CA ALA A 344 -28.45 3.60 7.33
C ALA A 344 -26.97 3.33 6.98
N LEU A 345 -26.05 3.48 7.94
CA LEU A 345 -24.64 3.09 7.79
C LEU A 345 -24.49 1.58 7.57
N ALA A 346 -25.25 0.75 8.30
CA ALA A 346 -25.23 -0.70 8.10
C ALA A 346 -25.74 -1.11 6.71
N GLU A 347 -26.83 -0.49 6.24
CA GLU A 347 -27.43 -0.73 4.91
C GLU A 347 -26.52 -0.31 3.76
N TYR A 348 -25.74 0.77 3.97
CA TYR A 348 -24.72 1.22 3.03
C TYR A 348 -23.60 0.17 2.91
N ASN A 349 -23.02 -0.25 4.03
CA ASN A 349 -21.94 -1.23 4.04
C ASN A 349 -22.40 -2.65 3.63
N GLU A 350 -23.66 -3.02 3.91
CA GLU A 350 -24.27 -4.25 3.38
C GLU A 350 -24.32 -4.23 1.85
N TYR A 351 -24.64 -3.07 1.25
CA TYR A 351 -24.64 -2.88 -0.20
C TYR A 351 -23.22 -3.02 -0.78
N ASP A 352 -22.19 -2.47 -0.13
CA ASP A 352 -20.80 -2.58 -0.58
C ASP A 352 -20.29 -4.04 -0.49
N CYS A 353 -20.66 -4.77 0.56
CA CYS A 353 -20.42 -6.22 0.67
C CYS A 353 -21.13 -7.01 -0.45
N LEU A 354 -22.39 -6.67 -0.74
CA LEU A 354 -23.16 -7.27 -1.84
C LEU A 354 -22.52 -6.96 -3.20
N SER A 355 -22.08 -5.73 -3.41
CA SER A 355 -21.41 -5.28 -4.63
C SER A 355 -20.15 -6.09 -4.89
N THR A 356 -19.36 -6.35 -3.84
CA THR A 356 -18.17 -7.21 -3.90
C THR A 356 -18.53 -8.66 -4.26
N LEU A 357 -19.61 -9.21 -3.69
CA LEU A 357 -20.13 -10.54 -4.06
C LEU A 357 -20.52 -10.61 -5.53
N ARG A 358 -21.32 -9.66 -6.00
CA ARG A 358 -21.79 -9.61 -7.39
C ARG A 358 -20.64 -9.40 -8.37
N LEU A 359 -19.64 -8.60 -8.00
CA LEU A 359 -18.44 -8.43 -8.80
C LEU A 359 -17.67 -9.75 -8.96
N ARG A 360 -17.50 -10.52 -7.87
CA ARG A 360 -16.87 -11.85 -7.94
C ARG A 360 -17.60 -12.74 -8.93
N ASP A 361 -18.93 -12.85 -8.79
CA ASP A 361 -19.75 -13.68 -9.67
C ASP A 361 -19.66 -13.22 -11.13
N TRP A 362 -19.69 -11.92 -11.37
CA TRP A 362 -19.54 -11.33 -12.71
C TRP A 362 -18.17 -11.63 -13.33
N LEU A 363 -17.08 -11.57 -12.55
CA LEU A 363 -15.74 -11.91 -13.03
C LEU A 363 -15.64 -13.40 -13.42
N LEU A 364 -16.34 -14.30 -12.72
CA LEU A 364 -16.39 -15.72 -13.09
C LEU A 364 -17.13 -15.95 -14.41
N GLU A 365 -18.13 -15.14 -14.74
CA GLU A 365 -18.77 -15.16 -16.06
C GLU A 365 -17.81 -14.64 -17.14
N ARG A 366 -17.03 -13.60 -16.85
CA ARG A 366 -16.00 -13.10 -17.77
C ARG A 366 -14.90 -14.14 -18.00
N ALA A 367 -14.60 -14.98 -17.00
CA ALA A 367 -13.69 -16.11 -17.18
C ALA A 367 -14.25 -17.16 -18.16
N ALA A 368 -15.56 -17.35 -18.19
CA ALA A 368 -16.21 -18.21 -19.18
C ALA A 368 -16.17 -17.59 -20.58
N GLU A 369 -16.37 -16.28 -20.69
CA GLU A 369 -16.21 -15.53 -21.95
C GLU A 369 -14.77 -15.61 -22.49
N ALA A 370 -13.78 -15.54 -21.61
CA ALA A 370 -12.36 -15.72 -21.95
C ALA A 370 -11.97 -17.18 -22.23
N GLY A 371 -12.86 -18.15 -22.02
CA GLY A 371 -12.60 -19.57 -22.27
C GLY A 371 -11.64 -20.22 -21.27
N VAL A 372 -11.60 -19.74 -20.02
CA VAL A 372 -10.70 -20.24 -18.95
C VAL A 372 -11.44 -20.71 -17.70
N ARG A 373 -12.77 -20.82 -17.76
CA ARG A 373 -13.61 -21.16 -16.59
C ARG A 373 -13.25 -22.52 -15.97
N GLU A 374 -12.79 -23.46 -16.78
CA GLU A 374 -12.35 -24.79 -16.37
C GLU A 374 -11.01 -24.80 -15.61
N GLN A 375 -10.23 -23.71 -15.70
CA GLN A 375 -8.97 -23.55 -14.96
C GLN A 375 -9.21 -23.01 -13.55
N ILE A 376 -10.39 -22.44 -13.29
CA ILE A 376 -10.82 -21.97 -11.97
C ILE A 376 -11.19 -23.19 -11.13
N VAL A 377 -10.26 -23.58 -10.26
CA VAL A 377 -10.36 -24.74 -9.37
C VAL A 377 -10.37 -24.33 -7.90
N ALA A 378 -10.82 -25.24 -7.02
CA ALA A 378 -10.75 -25.03 -5.57
C ALA A 378 -9.29 -24.85 -5.14
N ARG A 379 -9.06 -23.96 -4.17
CA ARG A 379 -7.73 -23.67 -3.62
C ARG A 379 -7.74 -23.75 -2.11
N ASP A 380 -7.08 -24.77 -1.60
CA ASP A 380 -7.01 -25.10 -0.17
C ASP A 380 -5.60 -24.97 0.41
N ARG A 381 -4.82 -24.04 -0.17
CA ARG A 381 -3.47 -23.73 0.30
C ARG A 381 -3.48 -23.48 1.82
N ALA A 382 -2.59 -24.18 2.49
CA ALA A 382 -2.38 -24.10 3.93
C ALA A 382 -0.88 -23.92 4.17
N VAL A 383 -0.48 -22.66 4.37
CA VAL A 383 0.91 -22.31 4.66
C VAL A 383 0.94 -21.62 6.02
N GLU A 384 1.52 -22.31 6.99
CA GLU A 384 1.72 -21.77 8.33
C GLU A 384 3.02 -20.96 8.38
N GLY A 385 2.94 -19.81 9.04
CA GLY A 385 4.07 -19.00 9.42
C GLY A 385 4.83 -19.53 10.64
N GLU A 386 5.92 -18.84 10.97
CA GLU A 386 6.67 -19.13 12.19
C GLU A 386 5.84 -18.84 13.46
N GLU A 387 5.94 -19.74 14.44
CA GLU A 387 5.32 -19.59 15.75
C GLU A 387 5.88 -18.39 16.52
N LEU A 388 4.98 -17.53 17.01
CA LEU A 388 5.33 -16.38 17.85
C LEU A 388 5.87 -16.84 19.21
N SER A 389 6.76 -16.04 19.80
CA SER A 389 7.36 -16.40 21.08
C SER A 389 6.37 -16.30 22.26
N VAL A 390 5.10 -15.97 22.04
CA VAL A 390 4.09 -15.79 23.10
C VAL A 390 3.89 -17.04 23.98
N GLU A 391 4.11 -18.23 23.43
CA GLU A 391 4.10 -19.50 24.16
C GLU A 391 5.50 -19.95 24.63
N ASP A 392 6.56 -19.22 24.27
CA ASP A 392 7.93 -19.52 24.70
C ASP A 392 8.06 -19.29 26.22
N PRO A 393 8.58 -20.27 26.99
CA PRO A 393 8.80 -20.12 28.44
C PRO A 393 9.62 -18.88 28.82
N VAL A 394 10.56 -18.45 27.98
CA VAL A 394 11.36 -17.25 28.17
C VAL A 394 10.49 -16.01 28.08
N PHE A 395 9.65 -15.91 27.05
CA PHE A 395 8.73 -14.79 26.87
C PHE A 395 7.76 -14.68 28.05
N ILE A 396 7.13 -15.80 28.42
CA ILE A 396 6.18 -15.87 29.55
C ILE A 396 6.85 -15.39 30.84
N ALA A 397 8.06 -15.88 31.15
CA ALA A 397 8.79 -15.50 32.35
C ALA A 397 9.20 -14.01 32.37
N LEU A 398 9.56 -13.44 31.21
CA LEU A 398 9.87 -12.02 31.10
C LEU A 398 8.60 -11.16 31.26
N MET A 399 7.49 -11.56 30.63
CA MET A 399 6.20 -10.86 30.72
C MET A 399 5.61 -10.90 32.13
N GLN A 400 5.81 -11.97 32.90
CA GLN A 400 5.44 -12.00 34.32
C GLN A 400 6.16 -10.92 35.14
N ARG A 401 7.34 -10.48 34.71
CA ARG A 401 8.09 -9.36 35.33
C ARG A 401 7.84 -8.02 34.69
N ALA A 402 7.12 -7.98 33.57
CA ALA A 402 6.78 -6.74 32.88
C ALA A 402 5.66 -5.93 33.58
N GLY A 403 5.12 -6.44 34.70
CA GLY A 403 4.11 -5.73 35.48
C GLY A 403 2.77 -5.60 34.74
N PRO A 404 1.99 -4.54 35.02
CA PRO A 404 0.66 -4.34 34.42
C PRO A 404 0.67 -4.29 32.88
N PRO A 405 -0.46 -4.63 32.22
CA PRO A 405 -0.57 -4.56 30.76
C PRO A 405 -0.51 -3.11 30.23
N ALA A 406 -0.96 -2.14 31.02
CA ALA A 406 -0.91 -0.73 30.64
C ALA A 406 0.52 -0.18 30.76
N ARG A 407 1.10 0.26 29.64
CA ARG A 407 2.46 0.83 29.60
C ARG A 407 2.68 1.95 30.60
N LEU A 408 1.69 2.82 30.81
CA LEU A 408 1.78 3.98 31.70
C LEU A 408 1.78 3.59 33.18
N GLU A 409 1.37 2.37 33.51
CA GLU A 409 1.36 1.85 34.88
C GLU A 409 2.64 1.10 35.25
N ARG A 410 3.52 0.83 34.27
CA ARG A 410 4.79 0.14 34.50
C ARG A 410 5.86 1.08 35.05
N SER A 411 6.64 0.58 36.00
CA SER A 411 7.94 1.15 36.34
C SER A 411 8.92 1.02 35.14
N ALA A 412 10.03 1.77 35.19
CA ALA A 412 11.04 1.71 34.14
C ALA A 412 11.66 0.31 33.99
N GLU A 413 11.84 -0.42 35.10
CA GLU A 413 12.38 -1.78 35.08
C GLU A 413 11.36 -2.79 34.52
N GLU A 414 10.10 -2.71 34.92
CA GLU A 414 9.01 -3.52 34.33
C GLU A 414 8.89 -3.25 32.83
N GLN A 415 8.97 -1.99 32.40
CA GLN A 415 8.96 -1.65 30.99
C GLN A 415 10.19 -2.21 30.24
N ALA A 416 11.36 -2.27 30.87
CA ALA A 416 12.55 -2.88 30.26
C ALA A 416 12.39 -4.40 30.10
N PHE A 417 11.77 -5.10 31.06
CA PHE A 417 11.39 -6.51 30.89
C PHE A 417 10.39 -6.69 29.75
N ALA A 418 9.37 -5.82 29.66
CA ALA A 418 8.41 -5.83 28.56
C ALA A 418 9.12 -5.69 27.20
N MET A 419 10.04 -4.72 27.09
CA MET A 419 10.81 -4.50 25.86
C MET A 419 11.71 -5.68 25.50
N LEU A 420 12.37 -6.31 26.49
CA LEU A 420 13.19 -7.51 26.25
C LEU A 420 12.34 -8.70 25.80
N ALA A 421 11.15 -8.90 26.38
CA ALA A 421 10.22 -9.94 25.95
C ALA A 421 9.79 -9.73 24.50
N THR A 422 9.36 -8.50 24.16
CA THR A 422 8.93 -8.15 22.80
C THR A 422 10.08 -8.20 21.79
N ALA A 423 11.33 -7.97 22.23
CA ALA A 423 12.51 -8.04 21.36
C ALA A 423 12.78 -9.45 20.81
N LEU A 424 12.29 -10.51 21.47
CA LEU A 424 12.42 -11.89 20.99
C LEU A 424 11.85 -12.08 19.57
N ASP A 425 10.76 -11.38 19.26
CA ASP A 425 10.09 -11.43 17.95
C ASP A 425 10.41 -10.22 17.05
N PHE A 426 11.29 -9.30 17.48
CA PHE A 426 11.55 -8.04 16.75
C PHE A 426 11.99 -8.28 15.30
N HIS A 427 13.06 -9.05 15.10
CA HIS A 427 13.59 -9.29 13.75
C HIS A 427 12.60 -10.06 12.86
N ARG A 428 11.78 -10.93 13.45
CA ARG A 428 10.72 -11.63 12.74
C ARG A 428 9.66 -10.63 12.25
N ARG A 429 9.15 -9.78 13.14
CA ARG A 429 8.14 -8.75 12.79
C ARG A 429 8.65 -7.78 11.72
N GLU A 430 9.89 -7.30 11.86
CA GLU A 430 10.52 -6.46 10.84
C GLU A 430 10.59 -7.15 9.48
N SER A 431 10.91 -8.45 9.45
CA SER A 431 10.96 -9.20 8.20
C SER A 431 9.57 -9.43 7.57
N LYS A 432 8.50 -9.56 8.38
CA LYS A 432 7.13 -9.78 7.89
C LYS A 432 6.65 -8.64 7.02
N SER A 433 6.86 -7.39 7.45
CA SER A 433 6.44 -6.21 6.69
C SER A 433 7.00 -6.22 5.27
N PHE A 434 8.29 -6.52 5.13
CA PHE A 434 8.94 -6.65 3.83
C PHE A 434 8.29 -7.74 2.98
N TRP A 435 8.10 -8.94 3.55
CA TRP A 435 7.59 -10.08 2.78
C TRP A 435 6.13 -9.91 2.39
N TRP A 436 5.30 -9.32 3.25
CA TRP A 436 3.92 -8.97 2.90
C TRP A 436 3.88 -8.03 1.71
N GLU A 437 4.64 -6.94 1.73
CA GLU A 437 4.72 -5.99 0.61
C GLU A 437 5.26 -6.66 -0.66
N HIS A 438 6.27 -7.51 -0.52
CA HIS A 438 6.88 -8.24 -1.64
C HIS A 438 5.90 -9.21 -2.32
N TYR A 439 5.17 -10.02 -1.56
CA TYR A 439 4.21 -10.96 -2.15
C TYR A 439 2.95 -10.28 -2.65
N GLU A 440 2.49 -9.23 -1.97
CA GLU A 440 1.41 -8.37 -2.45
C GLU A 440 1.77 -7.76 -3.82
N ARG A 441 3.00 -7.28 -3.99
CA ARG A 441 3.52 -6.81 -5.28
C ARG A 441 3.43 -7.88 -6.37
N LEU A 442 3.89 -9.09 -6.08
CA LEU A 442 3.88 -10.19 -7.06
C LEU A 442 2.47 -10.70 -7.40
N GLY A 443 1.52 -10.55 -6.47
CA GLY A 443 0.11 -10.84 -6.68
C GLY A 443 -0.59 -9.85 -7.61
N ASN A 444 -0.12 -8.61 -7.62
CA ASN A 444 -0.77 -7.50 -8.32
C ASN A 444 -0.15 -7.21 -9.70
N PRO A 445 -0.94 -6.71 -10.68
CA PRO A 445 -0.40 -6.24 -11.96
C PRO A 445 0.71 -5.21 -11.77
N ILE A 446 1.76 -5.24 -12.62
CA ILE A 446 2.89 -4.29 -12.56
C ILE A 446 2.41 -2.84 -12.45
N THR A 447 1.31 -2.48 -13.10
CA THR A 447 0.85 -1.09 -13.10
C THR A 447 0.44 -0.54 -11.74
N GLU A 448 0.14 -1.40 -10.78
CA GLU A 448 -0.26 -1.00 -9.42
C GLU A 448 0.96 -0.66 -8.54
N TRP A 449 2.15 -1.15 -8.89
CA TRP A 449 3.36 -0.97 -8.08
C TRP A 449 4.57 -0.45 -8.85
N GLN A 450 4.46 -0.24 -10.17
CA GLN A 450 5.54 0.26 -11.03
C GLN A 450 6.10 1.61 -10.60
N ASP A 451 5.33 2.42 -9.86
CA ASP A 451 5.71 3.77 -9.41
C ASP A 451 6.28 3.75 -7.97
N ALA A 452 6.35 2.59 -7.32
CA ALA A 452 6.92 2.44 -5.99
C ALA A 452 8.43 2.77 -5.98
N LYS A 453 8.89 3.38 -4.89
CA LYS A 453 10.32 3.64 -4.68
C LYS A 453 11.10 2.31 -4.73
N ASP A 454 12.33 2.35 -5.21
CA ASP A 454 13.24 1.20 -5.24
C ASP A 454 12.73 0.05 -6.15
N VAL A 455 11.90 0.40 -7.14
CA VAL A 455 11.48 -0.46 -8.27
C VAL A 455 12.12 0.03 -9.57
N PHE A 456 12.66 -0.91 -10.35
CA PHE A 456 13.15 -0.68 -11.71
C PHE A 456 12.30 -1.46 -12.69
N LEU A 457 11.52 -0.77 -13.51
CA LEU A 457 10.74 -1.40 -14.57
C LEU A 457 11.64 -1.67 -15.78
N VAL A 458 11.66 -2.93 -16.25
CA VAL A 458 12.46 -3.31 -17.42
C VAL A 458 11.65 -3.02 -18.69
N GLU A 459 12.13 -2.07 -19.49
CA GLU A 459 11.56 -1.78 -20.82
C GLU A 459 12.18 -2.67 -21.91
N ARG A 460 13.46 -3.02 -21.74
CA ARG A 460 14.18 -3.93 -22.64
C ARG A 460 15.25 -4.67 -21.87
N ALA A 461 15.36 -5.97 -22.12
CA ALA A 461 16.44 -6.83 -21.61
C ALA A 461 17.22 -7.44 -22.78
N GLU A 462 18.53 -7.55 -22.63
CA GLU A 462 19.43 -8.15 -23.61
C GLU A 462 20.49 -8.99 -22.90
N VAL A 463 20.63 -10.26 -23.30
CA VAL A 463 21.68 -11.14 -22.75
C VAL A 463 23.03 -10.70 -23.32
N VAL A 464 23.93 -10.23 -22.46
CA VAL A 464 25.29 -9.81 -22.85
C VAL A 464 26.25 -10.98 -22.77
N ALA A 465 26.10 -11.81 -21.74
CA ALA A 465 26.82 -13.06 -21.58
C ALA A 465 25.83 -14.11 -21.07
N ASP A 466 25.70 -15.21 -21.81
CA ASP A 466 24.80 -16.29 -21.43
C ASP A 466 25.41 -17.16 -20.31
N TRP A 467 24.64 -18.14 -19.84
CA TRP A 467 25.01 -19.01 -18.74
C TRP A 467 26.33 -19.75 -18.97
N GLU A 468 27.35 -19.35 -18.23
CA GLU A 468 28.64 -20.03 -18.22
C GLU A 468 29.11 -20.25 -16.78
N VAL A 469 29.74 -21.40 -16.53
CA VAL A 469 30.47 -21.63 -15.27
C VAL A 469 31.83 -20.94 -15.40
N PRO A 470 32.15 -19.93 -14.57
CA PRO A 470 33.40 -19.20 -14.69
C PRO A 470 34.62 -20.14 -14.63
N THR A 471 35.45 -20.14 -15.68
CA THR A 471 36.65 -20.96 -15.74
C THR A 471 37.76 -20.38 -14.87
N GLY A 472 38.48 -21.25 -14.14
CA GLY A 472 39.65 -20.84 -13.34
C GLY A 472 39.38 -20.39 -11.89
N GLY A 473 38.17 -20.58 -11.37
CA GLY A 473 37.81 -20.24 -9.98
C GLY A 473 37.21 -21.39 -9.16
N ARG A 474 36.87 -21.13 -7.89
CA ARG A 474 36.10 -22.05 -7.04
C ARG A 474 34.58 -22.00 -7.29
N ALA A 475 34.12 -21.14 -8.20
CA ALA A 475 32.71 -20.96 -8.49
C ALA A 475 32.15 -22.22 -9.16
N ARG A 476 31.05 -22.76 -8.61
CA ARG A 476 30.38 -23.98 -9.12
C ARG A 476 29.08 -23.67 -9.85
N ASN A 477 28.58 -22.44 -9.73
CA ASN A 477 27.34 -22.00 -10.32
C ASN A 477 27.61 -21.37 -11.69
N ALA A 478 26.68 -21.60 -12.62
CA ALA A 478 26.62 -20.86 -13.87
C ALA A 478 26.21 -19.41 -13.58
N ARG A 479 26.70 -18.47 -14.39
CA ARG A 479 26.33 -17.06 -14.33
C ARG A 479 25.95 -16.56 -15.71
N ARG A 480 24.92 -15.72 -15.78
CA ARG A 480 24.60 -14.90 -16.95
C ARG A 480 24.64 -13.43 -16.59
N MET A 481 24.90 -12.59 -17.57
CA MET A 481 24.84 -11.15 -17.46
C MET A 481 23.81 -10.61 -18.46
N VAL A 482 22.82 -9.89 -17.95
CA VAL A 482 21.75 -9.29 -18.73
C VAL A 482 21.83 -7.77 -18.59
N ARG A 483 21.84 -7.07 -19.72
CA ARG A 483 21.72 -5.62 -19.77
C ARG A 483 20.24 -5.25 -19.82
N LEU A 484 19.80 -4.50 -18.83
CA LEU A 484 18.44 -4.01 -18.67
C LEU A 484 18.41 -2.52 -19.00
N VAL A 485 17.42 -2.11 -19.77
CA VAL A 485 17.11 -0.71 -20.05
C VAL A 485 15.74 -0.41 -19.45
N GLY A 486 15.65 0.70 -18.73
CA GLY A 486 14.45 1.09 -18.00
C GLY A 486 14.70 2.36 -17.18
N ALA A 487 13.95 2.51 -16.08
CA ALA A 487 14.13 3.62 -15.17
C ALA A 487 13.80 3.23 -13.73
N TRP A 488 14.58 3.79 -12.79
CA TRP A 488 14.22 3.83 -11.38
C TRP A 488 13.25 4.97 -11.10
N ASN A 489 12.34 4.77 -10.15
CA ASN A 489 11.46 5.85 -9.72
C ASN A 489 12.21 6.93 -8.94
N PRO A 490 11.76 8.20 -8.99
CA PRO A 490 12.36 9.29 -8.23
C PRO A 490 12.52 8.95 -6.74
N GLY A 491 13.69 9.26 -6.18
CA GLY A 491 14.02 8.98 -4.79
C GLY A 491 14.55 7.57 -4.52
N SER A 492 14.61 6.68 -5.52
CA SER A 492 15.19 5.34 -5.37
C SER A 492 16.69 5.38 -5.07
N THR A 493 17.13 4.43 -4.27
CA THR A 493 18.51 4.20 -3.83
C THR A 493 18.89 2.76 -4.18
N PRO A 494 19.24 2.47 -5.45
CA PRO A 494 19.49 1.10 -5.89
C PRO A 494 20.68 0.49 -5.15
N GLY A 495 20.48 -0.72 -4.63
CA GLY A 495 21.54 -1.53 -4.02
C GLY A 495 22.37 -2.29 -5.06
N ASP A 496 23.37 -3.03 -4.59
CA ASP A 496 24.18 -3.93 -5.42
C ASP A 496 23.47 -5.28 -5.68
N ARG A 497 22.26 -5.45 -5.15
CA ARG A 497 21.38 -6.62 -5.27
C ARG A 497 19.92 -6.21 -5.29
N ALA A 498 19.07 -7.13 -5.75
CA ALA A 498 17.63 -6.95 -5.88
C ALA A 498 16.93 -8.32 -5.93
N GLN A 499 15.62 -8.33 -5.70
CA GLN A 499 14.78 -9.42 -6.18
C GLN A 499 14.46 -9.18 -7.66
N VAL A 500 14.65 -10.21 -8.47
CA VAL A 500 14.45 -10.20 -9.92
C VAL A 500 13.08 -10.79 -10.21
N VAL A 501 12.21 -10.01 -10.85
CA VAL A 501 10.81 -10.37 -11.11
C VAL A 501 10.65 -10.91 -12.52
N TYR A 502 9.90 -12.00 -12.64
CA TYR A 502 9.57 -12.71 -13.87
C TYR A 502 8.05 -12.90 -13.98
N GLU A 503 7.55 -12.94 -15.21
CA GLU A 503 6.17 -13.39 -15.48
C GLU A 503 6.03 -14.90 -15.23
N VAL A 504 4.83 -15.33 -14.86
CA VAL A 504 4.48 -16.74 -14.72
C VAL A 504 4.11 -17.33 -16.09
N PRO A 505 4.59 -18.52 -16.49
CA PRO A 505 5.46 -19.43 -15.73
C PRO A 505 6.89 -18.90 -15.62
N GLY A 506 7.39 -18.81 -14.39
CA GLY A 506 8.72 -18.26 -14.15
C GLY A 506 9.83 -19.31 -14.09
N PRO A 507 11.08 -18.84 -14.01
CA PRO A 507 12.26 -19.70 -13.94
C PRO A 507 12.25 -20.71 -12.78
N PRO A 508 13.09 -21.76 -12.85
CA PRO A 508 13.32 -22.63 -11.70
C PRO A 508 13.79 -21.85 -10.46
N ARG A 509 13.28 -22.25 -9.28
CA ARG A 509 13.59 -21.65 -7.97
C ARG A 509 13.25 -20.16 -7.86
N THR A 510 12.22 -19.71 -8.57
CA THR A 510 11.53 -18.46 -8.26
C THR A 510 10.25 -18.74 -7.49
N PHE A 511 9.85 -17.79 -6.65
CA PHE A 511 8.72 -17.91 -5.74
C PHE A 511 7.80 -16.70 -5.85
N GLY A 512 6.51 -16.92 -5.69
CA GLY A 512 5.47 -15.91 -5.71
C GLY A 512 4.15 -16.53 -5.26
N PRO A 513 3.07 -15.74 -5.22
CA PRO A 513 1.74 -16.24 -4.94
C PRO A 513 1.25 -17.17 -6.06
N ASP A 514 0.46 -18.19 -5.74
CA ASP A 514 -0.12 -19.10 -6.73
C ASP A 514 -1.12 -18.35 -7.61
N ALA A 515 -1.87 -17.44 -7.01
CA ALA A 515 -2.77 -16.53 -7.72
C ALA A 515 -2.05 -15.37 -8.43
N GLY A 516 -0.73 -15.23 -8.31
CA GLY A 516 0.00 -14.04 -8.74
C GLY A 516 0.54 -14.11 -10.17
N ALA A 517 0.51 -12.99 -10.89
CA ALA A 517 1.03 -12.91 -12.26
C ALA A 517 2.57 -13.00 -12.33
N TYR A 518 3.25 -12.81 -11.19
CA TYR A 518 4.70 -12.73 -11.13
C TYR A 518 5.30 -13.64 -10.07
N VAL A 519 6.54 -14.03 -10.32
CA VAL A 519 7.42 -14.71 -9.36
C VAL A 519 8.75 -13.99 -9.30
N SER A 520 9.48 -14.22 -8.21
CA SER A 520 10.76 -13.56 -7.98
C SER A 520 11.85 -14.53 -7.58
N GLY A 521 13.09 -14.18 -7.91
CA GLY A 521 14.27 -14.84 -7.37
C GLY A 521 15.39 -13.83 -7.10
N SER A 522 16.36 -14.20 -6.29
CA SER A 522 17.43 -13.27 -5.91
C SER A 522 18.47 -13.12 -7.03
N SER A 523 18.94 -11.87 -7.23
CA SER A 523 20.09 -11.57 -8.08
C SER A 523 21.41 -11.96 -7.42
N ALA A 524 22.46 -12.10 -8.22
CA ALA A 524 23.82 -12.21 -7.70
C ALA A 524 24.49 -10.83 -7.56
N LYS A 525 24.22 -9.93 -8.52
CA LYS A 525 24.71 -8.56 -8.54
C LYS A 525 23.84 -7.67 -9.43
N VAL A 526 23.72 -6.40 -9.08
CA VAL A 526 23.09 -5.33 -9.85
C VAL A 526 24.07 -4.18 -9.94
N GLU A 527 24.36 -3.69 -11.15
CA GLU A 527 25.26 -2.57 -11.38
C GLU A 527 24.58 -1.53 -12.26
N VAL A 528 24.47 -0.30 -11.78
CA VAL A 528 23.96 0.82 -12.58
C VAL A 528 25.09 1.33 -13.48
N ASP A 529 24.80 1.51 -14.76
CA ASP A 529 25.74 2.10 -15.70
C ASP A 529 26.02 3.57 -15.31
N PRO A 530 27.28 3.96 -15.06
CA PRO A 530 27.61 5.31 -14.63
C PRO A 530 27.33 6.37 -15.71
N ASP A 531 27.34 5.97 -16.99
CA ASP A 531 27.12 6.87 -18.13
C ASP A 531 25.63 6.96 -18.52
N GLY A 532 24.79 6.08 -17.96
CA GLY A 532 23.37 6.00 -18.26
C GLY A 532 22.56 5.39 -17.12
N PRO A 533 21.99 6.18 -16.19
CA PRO A 533 21.26 5.66 -15.03
C PRO A 533 20.00 4.84 -15.37
N GLY A 534 19.54 4.90 -16.63
CA GLY A 534 18.48 4.03 -17.17
C GLY A 534 18.98 2.68 -17.68
N VAL A 535 20.26 2.34 -17.47
CA VAL A 535 20.86 1.07 -17.87
C VAL A 535 21.41 0.39 -16.63
N VAL A 536 21.06 -0.89 -16.48
CA VAL A 536 21.48 -1.73 -15.35
C VAL A 536 22.02 -3.05 -15.88
N TYR A 537 23.17 -3.49 -15.36
CA TYR A 537 23.71 -4.83 -15.59
C TYR A 537 23.31 -5.74 -14.44
N LEU A 538 22.45 -6.70 -14.76
CA LEU A 538 22.03 -7.75 -13.84
C LEU A 538 22.94 -8.97 -14.03
N THR A 539 23.59 -9.41 -12.97
CA THR A 539 24.24 -10.72 -12.91
C THR A 539 23.36 -11.69 -12.15
N GLU A 540 23.08 -12.83 -12.76
CA GLU A 540 22.38 -13.92 -12.10
C GLU A 540 23.29 -15.12 -11.91
N SER A 541 22.99 -15.92 -10.88
CA SER A 541 23.74 -17.13 -10.58
C SER A 541 22.82 -18.27 -10.19
N ARG A 542 22.99 -19.40 -10.87
CA ARG A 542 22.18 -20.60 -10.69
C ARG A 542 23.06 -21.86 -10.71
N ALA A 543 22.57 -22.93 -10.10
CA ALA A 543 23.18 -24.23 -10.32
C ALA A 543 23.12 -24.57 -11.82
N PRO A 544 24.12 -25.26 -12.41
CA PRO A 544 24.12 -25.54 -13.85
C PRO A 544 22.88 -26.28 -14.37
N GLY A 545 22.18 -27.04 -13.52
CA GLY A 545 20.93 -27.72 -13.88
C GLY A 545 19.66 -26.86 -13.80
N ASP A 546 19.76 -25.64 -13.27
CA ASP A 546 18.64 -24.72 -13.02
C ASP A 546 18.75 -23.44 -13.89
N VAL A 547 19.51 -23.49 -14.99
CA VAL A 547 19.65 -22.37 -15.94
C VAL A 547 18.41 -22.24 -16.83
N PHE A 548 18.15 -21.03 -17.32
CA PHE A 548 16.87 -20.70 -17.94
C PHE A 548 16.97 -19.51 -18.93
N GLY A 549 15.98 -19.35 -19.81
CA GLY A 549 16.04 -18.37 -20.92
C GLY A 549 15.21 -17.10 -20.70
N GLU A 550 14.25 -17.14 -19.78
CA GLU A 550 13.32 -16.08 -19.45
C GLU A 550 14.07 -14.82 -19.00
N LEU A 551 13.56 -13.65 -19.39
CA LEU A 551 14.13 -12.34 -19.06
C LEU A 551 13.27 -11.63 -18.01
N PRO A 552 13.88 -10.82 -17.15
CA PRO A 552 13.16 -10.15 -16.07
C PRO A 552 12.28 -9.02 -16.59
N VAL A 553 11.17 -8.78 -15.91
CA VAL A 553 10.24 -7.66 -16.16
C VAL A 553 10.43 -6.50 -15.19
N ALA A 554 10.99 -6.76 -14.00
CA ALA A 554 11.33 -5.72 -13.03
C ALA A 554 12.46 -6.16 -12.09
N LEU A 555 13.10 -5.18 -11.45
CA LEU A 555 13.86 -5.36 -10.22
C LEU A 555 13.11 -4.68 -9.07
N VAL A 556 13.02 -5.36 -7.93
CA VAL A 556 12.36 -4.86 -6.72
C VAL A 556 13.30 -5.00 -5.52
N PRO A 557 13.02 -4.36 -4.36
CA PRO A 557 13.95 -4.31 -3.24
C PRO A 557 14.50 -5.68 -2.82
N GLU A 558 15.77 -5.73 -2.42
CA GLU A 558 16.43 -6.96 -1.93
C GLU A 558 15.73 -7.46 -0.65
N ALA A 559 15.78 -8.78 -0.43
CA ALA A 559 15.35 -9.36 0.84
C ALA A 559 16.13 -8.75 2.03
N PRO A 560 15.49 -8.64 3.20
CA PRO A 560 16.14 -8.13 4.40
C PRO A 560 17.34 -9.01 4.78
N PRO A 561 18.31 -8.43 5.52
CA PRO A 561 19.47 -9.18 5.96
C PRO A 561 19.07 -10.38 6.83
N ARG A 562 19.92 -11.42 6.82
CA ARG A 562 19.77 -12.60 7.67
C ARG A 562 20.00 -12.24 9.14
N THR A 563 19.00 -12.47 9.98
CA THR A 563 18.96 -12.02 11.39
C THR A 563 18.99 -13.16 12.41
N GLU A 564 19.17 -14.42 11.99
CA GLU A 564 19.02 -15.60 12.86
C GLU A 564 19.96 -15.53 14.07
N LYS A 565 21.22 -15.15 13.85
CA LYS A 565 22.22 -14.96 14.93
C LYS A 565 21.88 -13.81 15.87
N LEU A 566 21.22 -12.75 15.36
CA LEU A 566 20.80 -11.62 16.17
C LEU A 566 19.61 -12.02 17.05
N ALA A 567 18.64 -12.74 16.49
CA ALA A 567 17.51 -13.29 17.23
C ALA A 567 17.98 -14.29 18.31
N GLU A 568 18.91 -15.19 17.99
CA GLU A 568 19.51 -16.12 18.94
C GLU A 568 20.22 -15.38 20.09
N ALA A 569 21.00 -14.34 19.78
CA ALA A 569 21.66 -13.53 20.80
C ALA A 569 20.67 -12.80 21.73
N ILE A 570 19.56 -12.26 21.19
CA ILE A 570 18.50 -11.64 22.01
C ILE A 570 17.85 -12.69 22.91
N LYS A 571 17.57 -13.89 22.39
CA LYS A 571 17.00 -14.99 23.16
C LYS A 571 17.92 -15.44 24.30
N GLU A 572 19.22 -15.60 24.07
CA GLU A 572 20.19 -15.90 25.13
C GLU A 572 20.16 -14.85 26.26
N VAL A 573 19.99 -13.58 25.91
CA VAL A 573 19.90 -12.49 26.88
C VAL A 573 18.60 -12.59 27.69
N GLY A 574 17.48 -12.87 27.01
CA GLY A 574 16.18 -13.16 27.63
C GLY A 574 16.24 -14.36 28.59
N GLU A 575 16.91 -15.44 28.21
CA GLU A 575 17.10 -16.64 29.04
C GLU A 575 17.91 -16.34 30.31
N ARG A 576 18.94 -15.51 30.22
CA ARG A 576 19.70 -15.06 31.41
C ARG A 576 18.84 -14.20 32.34
N ALA A 577 18.06 -13.28 31.77
CA ALA A 577 17.17 -12.42 32.55
C ALA A 577 16.04 -13.20 33.23
N SER A 578 15.43 -14.14 32.51
CA SER A 578 14.41 -15.04 33.01
C SER A 578 14.94 -15.86 34.21
N ARG A 579 16.06 -16.58 34.02
CA ARG A 579 16.68 -17.42 35.05
C ARG A 579 17.11 -16.65 36.30
N SER A 580 17.69 -15.47 36.14
CA SER A 580 18.34 -14.76 37.25
C SER A 580 17.37 -14.01 38.17
N GLY A 581 16.18 -13.65 37.70
CA GLY A 581 15.37 -12.69 38.45
C GLY A 581 15.40 -11.28 37.90
N GLN A 582 16.45 -10.94 37.16
CA GLN A 582 16.93 -9.57 37.06
C GLN A 582 17.32 -9.23 35.62
N LEU A 583 17.23 -7.94 35.27
CA LEU A 583 17.81 -7.49 34.00
C LEU A 583 19.33 -7.71 34.01
N PRO A 584 19.94 -8.15 32.88
CA PRO A 584 21.37 -8.36 32.80
C PRO A 584 22.15 -7.09 33.11
N GLU A 585 23.36 -7.24 33.64
CA GLU A 585 24.26 -6.12 33.83
C GLU A 585 24.75 -5.59 32.48
N GLY A 586 24.62 -4.27 32.27
CA GLY A 586 25.12 -3.61 31.06
C GLY A 586 24.46 -2.27 30.78
N ALA A 587 25.19 -1.41 30.07
CA ALA A 587 24.75 -0.04 29.78
C ALA A 587 23.39 0.02 29.06
N VAL A 588 23.10 -0.95 28.18
CA VAL A 588 21.81 -1.04 27.47
C VAL A 588 20.66 -1.26 28.45
N PHE A 589 20.78 -2.19 29.39
CA PHE A 589 19.72 -2.46 30.37
C PHE A 589 19.58 -1.37 31.41
N ASP A 590 20.67 -0.69 31.77
CA ASP A 590 20.61 0.50 32.61
C ASP A 590 19.84 1.62 31.90
N LEU A 591 20.08 1.83 30.61
CA LEU A 591 19.34 2.82 29.82
C LEU A 591 17.86 2.47 29.71
N LEU A 592 17.54 1.21 29.37
CA LEU A 592 16.15 0.75 29.28
C LEU A 592 15.40 0.89 30.60
N ALA A 593 16.04 0.52 31.72
CA ALA A 593 15.46 0.63 33.05
C ALA A 593 15.59 2.04 33.68
N ARG A 594 16.07 3.04 32.93
CA ARG A 594 16.32 4.41 33.39
C ARG A 594 17.15 4.49 34.68
N ARG A 595 18.11 3.58 34.82
CA ARG A 595 19.06 3.54 35.94
C ARG A 595 20.18 4.54 35.71
N ALA A 596 20.76 5.05 36.79
CA ALA A 596 21.94 5.90 36.70
C ALA A 596 23.10 5.13 36.01
N PRO A 597 23.83 5.75 35.07
CA PRO A 597 24.96 5.10 34.42
C PRO A 597 26.00 4.65 35.45
N ARG A 598 26.51 3.43 35.30
CA ARG A 598 27.59 2.91 36.15
C ARG A 598 28.93 3.51 35.72
N VAL A 599 29.18 4.77 36.08
CA VAL A 599 30.47 5.44 35.83
C VAL A 599 31.45 5.03 36.93
N GLY A 600 31.89 3.77 36.90
CA GLY A 600 32.72 3.16 37.93
C GLY A 600 34.05 2.66 37.40
N GLY A 601 35.03 3.56 37.27
CA GLY A 601 36.41 3.26 36.89
C GLY A 601 37.41 4.15 37.62
N ALA A 602 37.36 4.21 38.95
CA ALA A 602 38.48 4.69 39.75
C ALA A 602 39.48 3.54 39.91
N GLY A 603 40.35 3.39 38.91
CA GLY A 603 41.39 2.36 38.87
C GLY A 603 42.59 2.85 38.07
N GLY A 604 43.32 3.82 38.62
CA GLY A 604 44.75 4.06 38.37
C GLY A 604 45.17 4.41 36.94
N ALA A 605 45.49 5.69 36.72
CA ALA A 605 46.53 6.07 35.78
C ALA A 605 47.86 5.41 36.19
N GLY A 606 48.08 4.16 35.75
CA GLY A 606 49.36 3.48 35.75
C GLY A 606 49.94 3.61 34.35
N GLY A 607 50.93 4.49 34.20
CA GLY A 607 51.53 4.84 32.92
C GLY A 607 52.05 3.61 32.17
N VAL A 608 51.73 3.55 30.88
CA VAL A 608 52.57 2.86 29.91
C VAL A 608 53.38 3.94 29.21
N ALA A 609 54.59 4.14 29.72
CA ALA A 609 55.69 4.70 28.97
C ALA A 609 55.90 3.85 27.71
N GLY A 610 56.09 4.51 26.57
CA GLY A 610 56.04 3.88 25.27
C GLY A 610 57.24 2.98 24.91
N ALA A 611 57.10 2.35 23.74
CA ALA A 611 58.20 2.04 22.86
C ALA A 611 57.67 1.95 21.41
N ALA A 612 58.28 2.79 20.58
CA ALA A 612 58.40 2.84 19.11
C ALA A 612 57.48 1.97 18.22
#